data_AF-A0A1B7NP57-F1
#
_entry.id   AF-A0A1B7NP57-F1
#
_cell.length_a   1.000
_cell.length_b   1.000
_cell.length_c   1.000
_cell.angle_alpha   90.00
_cell.angle_beta   90.00
_cell.angle_gamma   90.00
#
_symmetry.space_group_name_H-M   'P 1'
#
loop_
_entity.id
_entity.type
_entity.pdbx_description
1 polymer ?
#
loop_
_entity_poly.entity_id
_entity_poly.type
_entity_poly.pdbx_seq_one_letter_code
_entity_poly.pdbx_strand_id
1 'polypeptide(L)'
;MATHSQLPAPLSHDAVVNLTLLCGGYIHLDGEEIVQGSDETLICPSMSWLLTHRATGARIIFDLGLRKDADNYIPPVAERIRTRVTISVKEDVFDSLATANVDPTTDIEAVIFSHLHYDHVGDPVEIFRSADKIYRDTAHDVRVYKGTRELAVYPDPNNVGHLTCAHADKEAAHEHLLRVRKLEQGEEGGRGSPCA
;
A
#
# COMPACT_ATOMS: atom_id res chain seq x y z
N MET A 1 29.17 4.76 19.96
CA MET A 1 27.77 5.06 20.34
C MET A 1 27.33 6.23 19.49
N ALA A 2 26.40 6.02 18.55
CA ALA A 2 25.85 7.12 17.76
C ALA A 2 25.01 7.99 18.70
N THR A 3 25.39 9.25 18.85
CA THR A 3 24.58 10.25 19.56
C THR A 3 23.27 10.39 18.80
N HIS A 4 22.13 10.11 19.45
CA HIS A 4 20.82 10.42 18.90
C HIS A 4 20.79 11.90 18.53
N SER A 5 20.87 12.20 17.24
CA SER A 5 20.66 13.54 16.73
C SER A 5 19.20 13.89 16.98
N GLN A 6 18.99 14.79 17.95
CA GLN A 6 17.68 15.32 18.25
C GLN A 6 17.11 15.93 16.97
N LEU A 7 15.89 15.53 16.59
CA LEU A 7 15.22 16.07 15.41
C LEU A 7 15.14 17.60 15.55
N PRO A 8 15.23 18.36 14.43
CA PRO A 8 15.07 19.80 14.46
C PRO A 8 13.77 20.19 15.16
N ALA A 9 13.79 21.31 15.91
CA ALA A 9 12.56 21.85 16.46
C ALA A 9 11.57 22.15 15.32
N PRO A 10 10.27 21.85 15.51
CA PRO A 10 9.27 22.10 14.47
C PRO A 10 9.18 23.60 14.18
N LEU A 11 8.95 23.95 12.91
CA LEU A 11 8.87 25.34 12.44
C LEU A 11 7.73 26.14 13.11
N SER A 12 6.70 25.44 13.56
CA SER A 12 5.62 25.97 14.39
C SER A 12 5.03 24.84 15.25
N HIS A 13 4.30 25.20 16.31
CA HIS A 13 3.52 24.22 17.07
C HIS A 13 2.49 23.48 16.19
N ASP A 14 2.03 24.13 15.13
CA ASP A 14 1.09 23.59 14.15
C ASP A 14 1.75 22.67 13.12
N ALA A 15 3.05 22.40 13.23
CA ALA A 15 3.76 21.44 12.37
C ALA A 15 3.97 20.07 13.05
N VAL A 16 3.31 19.82 14.19
CA VAL A 16 3.52 18.62 15.00
C VAL A 16 2.51 17.52 14.64
N VAL A 17 3.02 16.34 14.33
CA VAL A 17 2.23 15.12 14.08
C VAL A 17 2.57 14.08 15.14
N ASN A 18 1.55 13.43 15.68
CA ASN A 18 1.73 12.22 16.49
C ASN A 18 1.71 11.00 15.57
N LEU A 19 2.66 10.09 15.80
CA LEU A 19 2.73 8.81 15.10
C LEU A 19 2.33 7.70 16.06
N THR A 20 1.30 6.95 15.70
CA THR A 20 0.89 5.73 16.40
C THR A 20 1.09 4.56 15.46
N LEU A 21 1.87 3.56 15.89
CA LEU A 21 2.03 2.32 15.16
C LEU A 21 0.74 1.50 15.24
N LEU A 22 0.25 1.01 14.10
CA LEU A 22 -0.89 0.12 13.99
C LEU A 22 -0.37 -1.30 13.68
N CYS A 23 -1.00 -2.32 14.25
CA CYS A 23 -0.67 -3.71 13.94
C CYS A 23 -1.03 -4.01 12.48
N GLY A 24 -0.05 -4.37 11.65
CA GLY A 24 -0.30 -4.79 10.27
C GLY A 24 0.03 -6.27 10.01
N GLY A 25 0.30 -7.05 11.06
CA GLY A 25 0.71 -8.44 10.95
C GLY A 25 2.19 -8.63 10.59
N TYR A 26 2.58 -9.89 10.41
CA TYR A 26 3.94 -10.30 10.11
C TYR A 26 3.99 -11.22 8.91
N ILE A 27 5.03 -11.05 8.09
CA ILE A 27 5.36 -11.90 6.96
C ILE A 27 6.66 -12.65 7.26
N HIS A 28 6.68 -13.95 6.98
CA HIS A 28 7.86 -14.80 7.11
C HIS A 28 8.49 -14.94 5.73
N LEU A 29 9.68 -14.37 5.56
CA LEU A 29 10.41 -14.33 4.30
C LEU A 29 11.68 -15.17 4.39
N ASP A 30 12.05 -15.76 3.26
CA ASP A 30 13.40 -16.32 3.10
C ASP A 30 14.40 -15.15 3.16
N GLY A 31 15.41 -15.26 4.03
CA GLY A 31 16.37 -14.20 4.26
C GLY A 31 17.12 -13.78 3.01
N GLU A 32 17.37 -14.71 2.07
CA GLU A 32 18.03 -14.41 0.80
C GLU A 32 17.20 -13.43 -0.08
N GLU A 33 15.87 -13.35 0.12
CA GLU A 33 15.02 -12.38 -0.59
C GLU A 33 15.28 -10.92 -0.14
N ILE A 34 15.89 -10.72 1.03
CA ILE A 34 16.10 -9.39 1.65
C ILE A 34 17.58 -9.07 1.86
N VAL A 35 18.35 -10.05 2.32
CA VAL A 35 19.76 -9.93 2.68
C VAL A 35 20.56 -10.97 1.90
N GLN A 36 21.44 -10.51 1.01
CA GLN A 36 22.28 -11.39 0.19
C GLN A 36 23.16 -12.31 1.06
N GLY A 37 23.13 -13.61 0.77
CA GLY A 37 23.88 -14.65 1.48
C GLY A 37 23.25 -15.12 2.80
N SER A 38 21.97 -14.81 3.02
CA SER A 38 21.25 -15.14 4.24
C SER A 38 20.51 -16.46 4.09
N ASP A 39 20.65 -17.35 5.08
CA ASP A 39 19.98 -18.66 5.13
C ASP A 39 18.89 -18.75 6.22
N GLU A 40 18.64 -17.66 6.95
CA GLU A 40 17.60 -17.58 7.97
C GLU A 40 16.22 -17.25 7.40
N THR A 41 15.16 -17.55 8.17
CA THR A 41 13.81 -17.02 7.91
C THR A 41 13.63 -15.72 8.68
N LEU A 42 13.36 -14.62 7.98
CA LEU A 42 13.11 -13.32 8.57
C LEU A 42 11.62 -13.14 8.89
N ILE A 43 11.31 -12.70 10.10
CA ILE A 43 9.95 -12.32 10.51
C ILE A 43 9.85 -10.80 10.40
N CYS A 44 9.27 -10.33 9.29
CA CYS A 44 9.18 -8.91 8.97
C CYS A 44 7.79 -8.36 9.36
N PRO A 45 7.70 -7.23 10.08
CA PRO A 45 6.42 -6.60 10.34
C PRO A 45 5.92 -5.88 9.08
N SER A 46 4.64 -6.05 8.76
CA SER A 46 3.95 -5.20 7.79
C SER A 46 3.51 -3.93 8.53
N MET A 47 4.24 -2.84 8.31
CA MET A 47 4.12 -1.62 9.11
C MET A 47 2.94 -0.77 8.64
N SER A 48 2.15 -0.26 9.58
CA SER A 48 1.07 0.71 9.34
C SER A 48 1.09 1.78 10.43
N TRP A 49 0.72 3.00 10.09
CA TRP A 49 0.79 4.14 11.01
C TRP A 49 -0.46 5.01 10.96
N LEU A 50 -0.93 5.44 12.12
CA LEU A 50 -1.88 6.54 12.27
C LEU A 50 -1.10 7.83 12.53
N LEU A 51 -1.23 8.78 11.62
CA LEU A 51 -0.65 10.11 11.70
C LEU A 51 -1.74 11.08 12.17
N THR A 52 -1.60 11.62 13.38
CA THR A 52 -2.56 12.61 13.91
C THR A 52 -1.93 13.98 13.95
N HIS A 53 -2.45 14.91 13.15
CA HIS A 53 -2.04 16.30 13.16
C HIS A 53 -2.53 16.98 14.45
N ARG A 54 -1.59 17.44 15.29
CA ARG A 54 -1.92 17.90 16.66
C ARG A 54 -2.83 19.13 16.68
N ALA A 55 -2.64 20.07 15.76
CA ALA A 55 -3.37 21.34 15.78
C ALA A 55 -4.82 21.21 15.29
N THR A 56 -5.10 20.32 14.32
CA THR A 56 -6.44 20.15 13.76
C THR A 56 -7.16 18.88 14.22
N GLY A 57 -6.41 17.91 14.75
CA GLY A 57 -6.94 16.58 15.08
C GLY A 57 -7.09 15.65 13.87
N ALA A 58 -6.81 16.11 12.66
CA ALA A 58 -6.93 15.33 11.43
C ALA A 58 -6.02 14.10 11.46
N ARG A 59 -6.52 12.98 10.94
CA ARG A 59 -5.91 11.66 11.00
C ARG A 59 -5.72 11.08 9.61
N ILE A 60 -4.52 10.59 9.35
CA ILE A 60 -4.17 9.93 8.11
C ILE A 60 -3.63 8.54 8.46
N ILE A 61 -4.03 7.54 7.70
CA ILE A 61 -3.40 6.22 7.79
C ILE A 61 -2.35 6.09 6.69
N PHE A 62 -1.17 5.59 7.05
CA PHE A 62 -0.11 5.22 6.12
C PHE A 62 0.03 3.70 6.11
N ASP A 63 -0.32 3.09 4.98
CA ASP A 63 -0.47 1.65 4.75
C ASP A 63 -1.48 0.95 5.68
N LEU A 64 -1.96 -0.23 5.29
CA LEU A 64 -2.93 -1.04 6.03
C LEU A 64 -2.39 -2.41 6.46
N GLY A 65 -1.16 -2.74 6.06
CA GLY A 65 -0.54 -4.02 6.40
C GLY A 65 -1.16 -5.21 5.64
N LEU A 66 -1.15 -6.37 6.29
CA LEU A 66 -1.69 -7.64 5.81
C LEU A 66 -3.17 -7.82 6.17
N ARG A 67 -3.84 -8.67 5.41
CA ARG A 67 -5.20 -9.16 5.69
C ARG A 67 -5.20 -10.32 6.67
N LYS A 68 -6.14 -10.33 7.61
CA LYS A 68 -6.46 -11.53 8.42
C LYS A 68 -7.09 -12.63 7.57
N ASP A 69 -7.95 -12.24 6.64
CA ASP A 69 -8.69 -13.12 5.74
C ASP A 69 -7.86 -13.43 4.48
N ALA A 70 -6.72 -14.10 4.68
CA ALA A 70 -5.73 -14.35 3.62
C ALA A 70 -6.31 -14.98 2.34
N ASP A 71 -7.34 -15.81 2.46
CA ASP A 71 -8.01 -16.46 1.33
C ASP A 71 -8.76 -15.48 0.41
N ASN A 72 -9.05 -14.26 0.89
CA ASN A 72 -9.71 -13.21 0.12
C ASN A 72 -8.73 -12.28 -0.61
N TYR A 73 -7.42 -12.54 -0.54
CA TYR A 73 -6.49 -11.94 -1.50
C TYR A 73 -6.80 -12.39 -2.92
N ILE A 74 -6.32 -11.64 -3.91
CA ILE A 74 -6.41 -12.07 -5.31
C ILE A 74 -5.75 -13.46 -5.48
N PRO A 75 -6.24 -14.33 -6.39
CA PRO A 75 -5.81 -15.72 -6.48
C PRO A 75 -4.29 -15.94 -6.51
N PRO A 76 -3.48 -15.13 -7.25
CA PRO A 76 -2.02 -15.29 -7.25
C PRO A 76 -1.37 -15.06 -5.88
N VAL A 77 -1.90 -14.10 -5.11
CA VAL A 77 -1.38 -13.76 -3.77
C VAL A 77 -1.84 -14.80 -2.76
N ALA A 78 -3.11 -15.19 -2.79
CA ALA A 78 -3.64 -16.25 -1.92
C ALA A 78 -2.87 -17.56 -2.13
N GLU A 79 -2.58 -17.93 -3.37
CA GLU A 79 -1.78 -19.13 -3.69
C GLU A 79 -0.33 -19.00 -3.21
N ARG A 80 0.29 -17.82 -3.33
CA ARG A 80 1.65 -17.57 -2.79
C ARG A 80 1.67 -17.75 -1.27
N ILE A 81 0.67 -17.21 -0.56
CA ILE A 81 0.56 -17.36 0.90
C ILE A 81 0.32 -18.82 1.29
N ARG A 82 -0.50 -19.55 0.52
CA ARG A 82 -0.79 -20.96 0.79
C ARG A 82 0.42 -21.88 0.61
N THR A 83 1.33 -21.55 -0.31
CA THR A 83 2.36 -22.50 -0.78
C THR A 83 3.79 -22.10 -0.49
N ARG A 84 4.08 -20.79 -0.35
CA ARG A 84 5.46 -20.29 -0.29
C ARG A 84 5.74 -19.38 0.89
N VAL A 85 4.79 -18.54 1.28
CA VAL A 85 4.99 -17.49 2.28
C VAL A 85 4.04 -17.66 3.44
N THR A 86 4.56 -17.71 4.66
CA THR A 86 3.72 -17.73 5.86
C THR A 86 3.43 -16.30 6.32
N ILE A 87 2.17 -16.01 6.64
CA ILE A 87 1.79 -14.76 7.31
C ILE A 87 1.18 -15.04 8.68
N SER A 88 1.35 -14.12 9.62
CA SER A 88 0.76 -14.18 10.95
C SER A 88 0.07 -12.85 11.26
N VAL A 89 -1.26 -12.86 11.31
CA VAL A 89 -2.09 -11.68 11.55
C VAL A 89 -3.03 -11.97 12.71
N LYS A 90 -2.52 -11.83 13.94
CA LYS A 90 -3.34 -11.95 15.16
C LYS A 90 -4.25 -10.73 15.34
N GLU A 91 -3.68 -9.56 15.08
CA GLU A 91 -4.35 -8.27 15.11
C GLU A 91 -4.03 -7.53 13.80
N ASP A 92 -5.01 -6.81 13.27
CA ASP A 92 -4.85 -5.94 12.10
C ASP A 92 -5.04 -4.46 12.48
N VAL A 93 -4.99 -3.61 11.45
CA VAL A 93 -5.12 -2.17 11.60
C VAL A 93 -6.48 -1.82 12.20
N PHE A 94 -7.53 -2.53 11.84
CA PHE A 94 -8.88 -2.26 12.35
C PHE A 94 -9.03 -2.60 13.82
N ASP A 95 -8.38 -3.66 14.32
CA ASP A 95 -8.32 -3.91 15.77
C ASP A 95 -7.58 -2.81 16.51
N SER A 96 -6.48 -2.32 15.92
CA SER A 96 -5.67 -1.24 16.50
C SER A 96 -6.47 0.05 16.61
N LEU A 97 -7.23 0.40 15.56
CA LEU A 97 -8.13 1.55 15.55
C LEU A 97 -9.26 1.39 16.57
N ALA A 98 -9.90 0.22 16.64
CA ALA A 98 -10.95 -0.08 17.61
C ALA A 98 -10.42 0.06 19.05
N THR A 99 -9.23 -0.47 19.33
CA THR A 99 -8.57 -0.34 20.65
C THR A 99 -8.30 1.12 21.00
N ALA A 100 -7.98 1.95 20.00
CA ALA A 100 -7.77 3.38 20.15
C ALA A 100 -9.08 4.21 20.18
N ASN A 101 -10.26 3.56 20.09
CA ASN A 101 -11.56 4.20 19.89
C ASN A 101 -11.57 5.17 18.71
N VAL A 102 -10.95 4.77 17.60
CA VAL A 102 -10.94 5.49 16.32
C VAL A 102 -11.87 4.75 15.36
N ASP A 103 -12.89 5.44 14.87
CA ASP A 103 -13.79 4.89 13.85
C ASP A 103 -13.18 5.14 12.45
N PRO A 104 -12.75 4.09 11.72
CA PRO A 104 -12.15 4.26 10.40
C PRO A 104 -13.08 4.95 9.40
N THR A 105 -14.39 4.95 9.65
CA THR A 105 -15.39 5.49 8.73
C THR A 105 -15.71 6.96 8.91
N THR A 106 -15.37 7.53 10.06
CA THR A 106 -15.73 8.91 10.41
C THR A 106 -14.54 9.73 10.89
N ASP A 107 -13.49 9.09 11.39
CA ASP A 107 -12.34 9.76 11.98
C ASP A 107 -11.10 9.82 11.06
N ILE A 108 -11.14 9.23 9.86
CA ILE A 108 -9.98 9.13 8.96
C ILE A 108 -10.22 9.92 7.67
N GLU A 109 -9.46 11.01 7.48
CA GLU A 109 -9.61 11.88 6.32
C GLU A 109 -8.89 11.35 5.08
N ALA A 110 -7.79 10.63 5.27
CA ALA A 110 -7.04 10.08 4.16
C ALA A 110 -6.31 8.79 4.48
N VAL A 111 -6.10 7.99 3.43
CA VAL A 111 -5.20 6.84 3.46
C VAL A 111 -4.17 6.96 2.36
N ILE A 112 -2.90 6.79 2.73
CA ILE A 112 -1.76 6.81 1.85
C ILE A 112 -1.21 5.39 1.79
N PHE A 113 -1.17 4.80 0.61
CA PHE A 113 -0.43 3.58 0.37
C PHE A 113 0.96 3.93 -0.15
N SER A 114 2.00 3.42 0.50
CA SER A 114 3.37 3.59 0.08
C SER A 114 3.61 3.00 -1.31
N HIS A 115 3.02 1.83 -1.55
CA HIS A 115 2.94 1.12 -2.84
C HIS A 115 1.87 0.01 -2.74
N LEU A 116 1.71 -0.78 -3.81
CA LEU A 116 0.58 -1.72 -3.96
C LEU A 116 0.94 -3.20 -3.81
N HIS A 117 1.97 -3.52 -3.02
CA HIS A 117 2.16 -4.89 -2.59
C HIS A 117 1.09 -5.31 -1.57
N TYR A 118 0.79 -6.60 -1.55
CA TYR A 118 -0.35 -7.14 -0.81
C TYR A 118 -0.23 -6.99 0.72
N ASP A 119 0.99 -6.82 1.21
CA ASP A 119 1.36 -6.60 2.61
C ASP A 119 1.30 -5.13 3.04
N HIS A 120 0.88 -4.23 2.16
CA HIS A 120 0.64 -2.82 2.45
C HIS A 120 -0.82 -2.40 2.32
N VAL A 121 -1.63 -3.17 1.57
CA VAL A 121 -2.97 -2.72 1.15
C VAL A 121 -4.10 -3.19 2.06
N GLY A 122 -3.85 -4.15 2.96
CA GLY A 122 -4.83 -4.68 3.91
C GLY A 122 -6.16 -5.10 3.27
N ASP A 123 -7.25 -5.04 4.06
CA ASP A 123 -8.61 -5.03 3.53
C ASP A 123 -9.09 -3.57 3.43
N PRO A 124 -9.06 -2.95 2.24
CA PRO A 124 -9.35 -1.54 2.12
C PRO A 124 -10.86 -1.26 2.03
N VAL A 125 -11.75 -2.26 2.08
CA VAL A 125 -13.17 -2.09 1.77
C VAL A 125 -13.86 -1.08 2.69
N GLU A 126 -13.68 -1.19 4.01
CA GLU A 126 -14.30 -0.26 4.97
C GLU A 126 -13.78 1.17 4.82
N ILE A 127 -12.49 1.31 4.50
CA ILE A 127 -11.83 2.59 4.26
C ILE A 127 -12.25 3.20 2.91
N PHE A 128 -12.42 2.39 1.88
CA PHE A 128 -12.84 2.87 0.55
C PHE A 128 -14.25 3.43 0.55
N ARG A 129 -15.10 3.02 1.50
CA ARG A 129 -16.46 3.55 1.65
C ARG A 129 -16.51 4.90 2.35
N SER A 130 -15.44 5.31 3.01
CA SER A 130 -15.50 6.34 4.04
C SER A 130 -14.40 7.39 3.97
N ALA A 131 -13.18 7.01 3.62
CA ALA A 131 -12.08 7.96 3.48
C ALA A 131 -12.35 8.92 2.32
N ASP A 132 -12.33 10.21 2.60
CA ASP A 132 -12.51 11.26 1.60
C ASP A 132 -11.44 11.21 0.50
N LYS A 133 -10.23 10.76 0.86
CA LYS A 133 -9.06 10.81 -0.02
C LYS A 133 -8.20 9.56 0.11
N ILE A 134 -7.93 8.91 -1.01
CA ILE A 134 -7.00 7.78 -1.08
C ILE A 134 -5.87 8.12 -2.05
N TYR A 135 -4.64 7.99 -1.55
CA TYR A 135 -3.41 8.28 -2.30
C TYR A 135 -2.62 7.00 -2.51
N ARG A 136 -2.15 6.79 -3.74
CA ARG A 136 -1.39 5.63 -4.19
C ARG A 136 -0.42 6.08 -5.28
N ASP A 137 0.69 5.39 -5.46
CA ASP A 137 1.56 5.61 -6.61
C ASP A 137 0.89 5.11 -7.90
N THR A 138 1.03 5.86 -8.98
CA THR A 138 0.50 5.47 -10.31
C THR A 138 1.59 4.91 -11.22
N ALA A 139 2.79 5.48 -11.17
CA ALA A 139 3.91 5.07 -12.01
C ALA A 139 5.24 5.50 -11.38
N HIS A 140 6.27 4.66 -11.51
CA HIS A 140 7.63 4.98 -11.07
C HIS A 140 8.44 5.78 -12.09
N ASP A 141 8.04 5.76 -13.38
CA ASP A 141 8.67 6.53 -14.45
C ASP A 141 7.68 7.51 -15.09
N VAL A 142 7.98 8.81 -14.97
CA VAL A 142 7.16 9.89 -15.51
C VAL A 142 6.96 9.81 -17.02
N ARG A 143 7.86 9.14 -17.75
CA ARG A 143 7.75 9.00 -19.21
C ARG A 143 6.69 7.98 -19.59
N VAL A 144 6.59 6.89 -18.83
CA VAL A 144 5.49 5.91 -18.94
C VAL A 144 4.19 6.58 -18.54
N TYR A 145 4.20 7.33 -17.44
CA TYR A 145 3.06 8.13 -17.02
C TYR A 145 2.57 9.10 -18.11
N LYS A 146 3.48 9.81 -18.78
CA LYS A 146 3.16 10.77 -19.86
C LYS A 146 2.89 10.13 -21.23
N GLY A 147 3.03 8.80 -21.36
CA GLY A 147 2.87 8.11 -22.64
C GLY A 147 3.99 8.35 -23.65
N THR A 148 5.15 8.84 -23.19
CA THR A 148 6.35 9.05 -24.03
C THR A 148 7.24 7.80 -24.09
N ARG A 149 6.96 6.80 -23.25
CA ARG A 149 7.60 5.48 -23.21
C ARG A 149 6.56 4.41 -22.87
N GLU A 150 6.82 3.19 -23.34
CA GLU A 150 5.96 2.03 -23.12
C GLU A 150 6.26 1.31 -21.80
N LEU A 151 5.29 0.53 -21.31
CA LEU A 151 5.48 -0.40 -20.19
C LEU A 151 6.55 -1.43 -20.53
N ALA A 152 7.47 -1.64 -19.59
CA ALA A 152 8.59 -2.58 -19.76
C ALA A 152 8.08 -4.01 -19.99
N VAL A 153 8.70 -4.68 -20.96
CA VAL A 153 8.59 -6.12 -21.18
C VAL A 153 9.99 -6.71 -21.25
N TYR A 154 10.17 -7.90 -20.70
CA TYR A 154 11.46 -8.58 -20.63
C TYR A 154 11.27 -10.09 -20.87
N PRO A 155 12.32 -10.82 -21.29
CA PRO A 155 12.21 -12.27 -21.50
C PRO A 155 11.71 -12.99 -20.26
N ASP A 156 10.77 -13.91 -20.43
CA ASP A 156 10.27 -14.76 -19.34
C ASP A 156 11.34 -15.82 -18.99
N PRO A 157 11.91 -15.80 -17.78
CA PRO A 157 12.91 -16.79 -17.38
C PRO A 157 12.36 -18.22 -17.33
N ASN A 158 11.04 -18.38 -17.21
CA ASN A 158 10.38 -19.69 -17.12
C ASN A 158 9.83 -20.16 -18.46
N ASN A 159 9.78 -19.30 -19.48
CA ASN A 159 9.20 -19.62 -20.77
C ASN A 159 10.00 -19.02 -21.93
N VAL A 160 10.97 -19.79 -22.41
CA VAL A 160 11.92 -19.37 -23.45
C VAL A 160 11.17 -18.91 -24.71
N GLY A 161 11.49 -17.72 -25.19
CA GLY A 161 10.87 -17.09 -26.36
C GLY A 161 9.63 -16.24 -26.06
N HIS A 162 9.15 -16.23 -24.82
CA HIS A 162 8.05 -15.36 -24.39
C HIS A 162 8.58 -14.12 -23.68
N LEU A 163 7.85 -13.01 -23.82
CA LEU A 163 8.08 -11.80 -23.05
C LEU A 163 7.05 -11.73 -21.92
N THR A 164 7.47 -11.24 -20.76
CA THR A 164 6.65 -11.01 -19.59
C THR A 164 6.75 -9.55 -19.12
N CYS A 165 5.91 -9.18 -18.17
CA CYS A 165 5.85 -7.87 -17.54
C CYS A 165 5.77 -8.04 -16.02
N ALA A 166 6.18 -7.01 -15.27
CA ALA A 166 5.98 -6.98 -13.82
C ALA A 166 4.49 -6.91 -13.44
N HIS A 167 3.65 -6.37 -14.32
CA HIS A 167 2.21 -6.31 -14.14
C HIS A 167 1.58 -7.65 -14.53
N ALA A 168 0.73 -8.20 -13.66
CA ALA A 168 -0.04 -9.41 -13.94
C ALA A 168 -0.96 -9.25 -15.17
N ASP A 169 -1.49 -8.03 -15.38
CA ASP A 169 -2.24 -7.64 -16.58
C ASP A 169 -1.68 -6.32 -17.12
N LYS A 170 -0.88 -6.41 -18.20
CA LYS A 170 -0.24 -5.26 -18.83
C LYS A 170 -1.25 -4.32 -19.49
N GLU A 171 -2.30 -4.86 -20.09
CA GLU A 171 -3.30 -4.06 -20.80
C GLU A 171 -4.15 -3.28 -19.80
N ALA A 172 -4.59 -3.91 -18.71
CA ALA A 172 -5.27 -3.20 -17.63
C ALA A 172 -4.40 -2.09 -17.01
N ALA A 173 -3.09 -2.31 -16.88
CA ALA A 173 -2.15 -1.29 -16.42
C ALA A 173 -2.05 -0.12 -17.43
N HIS A 174 -1.99 -0.42 -18.73
CA HIS A 174 -2.00 0.60 -19.78
C HIS A 174 -3.30 1.44 -19.74
N GLU A 175 -4.45 0.78 -19.67
CA GLU A 175 -5.77 1.43 -19.57
C GLU A 175 -5.90 2.29 -18.31
N HIS A 176 -5.32 1.86 -17.19
CA HIS A 176 -5.24 2.68 -15.98
C HIS A 176 -4.47 3.99 -16.23
N LEU A 177 -3.28 3.91 -16.85
CA LEU A 177 -2.49 5.10 -17.18
C LEU A 177 -3.26 6.05 -18.11
N LEU A 178 -4.00 5.53 -19.09
CA LEU A 178 -4.86 6.34 -19.95
C LEU A 178 -5.95 7.08 -19.16
N ARG A 179 -6.61 6.41 -18.21
CA ARG A 179 -7.61 7.05 -17.33
C ARG A 179 -7.00 8.17 -16.49
N VAL A 180 -5.82 7.93 -15.89
CA VAL A 180 -5.18 8.94 -15.04
C VAL A 180 -4.74 10.17 -15.86
N ARG A 181 -4.22 9.99 -17.09
CA ARG A 181 -3.86 11.11 -17.97
C ARG A 181 -5.06 12.00 -18.32
N LYS A 182 -6.23 11.41 -18.57
CA LYS A 182 -7.47 12.16 -18.85
C LYS A 182 -7.87 13.04 -17.67
N LEU A 183 -7.77 12.51 -16.45
CA LEU A 183 -8.04 13.25 -15.23
C LEU A 183 -7.09 14.45 -15.06
N GLU A 184 -5.78 14.29 -15.33
CA GLU A 184 -4.83 15.40 -15.30
C GLU A 184 -5.13 16.50 -16.31
N GLN A 185 -5.67 16.13 -17.48
CA GLN A 185 -6.03 17.06 -18.54
C GLN A 185 -7.37 17.79 -18.30
N GLY A 186 -8.04 17.50 -17.18
CA GLY A 186 -9.33 18.10 -16.83
C GLY A 186 -10.51 17.52 -17.60
N GLU A 187 -10.33 16.38 -18.28
CA GLU A 187 -11.44 15.64 -18.88
C GLU A 187 -12.14 14.86 -17.76
N GLU A 188 -13.31 15.32 -17.32
CA GLU A 188 -14.08 14.64 -16.26
C GLU A 188 -14.34 13.18 -16.66
N GLY A 189 -13.71 12.25 -15.93
CA GLY A 189 -14.02 10.83 -16.02
C GLY A 189 -15.47 10.63 -15.65
N GLY A 190 -16.28 10.19 -16.61
CA GLY A 190 -17.71 9.94 -16.40
C GLY A 190 -17.93 9.12 -15.13
N ARG A 191 -18.64 9.72 -14.16
CA ARG A 191 -19.15 8.98 -13.01
C ARG A 191 -19.94 7.80 -13.57
N GLY A 192 -19.44 6.59 -13.34
CA GLY A 192 -20.23 5.39 -13.59
C GLY A 192 -21.57 5.55 -12.90
N SER A 193 -22.65 5.34 -13.65
CA SER A 193 -24.00 5.31 -13.08
C SER A 193 -24.00 4.41 -11.84
N PRO A 194 -24.67 4.80 -10.75
CA PRO A 194 -24.91 3.87 -9.65
C PRO A 194 -25.63 2.66 -10.24
N CYS A 195 -25.13 1.46 -9.96
CA CYS A 195 -25.84 0.24 -10.29
C CYS A 195 -27.24 0.34 -9.69
N ALA A 196 -28.25 0.09 -10.54
CA ALA A 196 -29.66 0.00 -10.14
C ALA A 196 -29.90 -1.19 -9.20
#